data_AF-A0A8C5CDQ8-F1
#
_entry.id   AF-A0A8C5CDQ8-F1
#
_cell.length_a   1.000
_cell.length_b   1.000
_cell.length_c   1.000
_cell.angle_alpha   90.00
_cell.angle_beta   90.00
_cell.angle_gamma   90.00
#
_symmetry.space_group_name_H-M   'P 1'
#
loop_
_entity.id
_entity.type
_entity.pdbx_description
1 polymer ?
#
loop_
_entity_poly.entity_id
_entity_poly.type
_entity_poly.pdbx_seq_one_letter_code
_entity_poly.pdbx_strand_id
1 'polypeptide(L)'
;MSLSYVSSESRRVSPSVHGNKFDTAHRKRGAANIFEHVNQDALMKLFQKTGDMKAEERVRSIFCFTQDPDETARALMALKQRKKDKFLQIVGLVRQFLKLR
;
A
#
# COMPACT_ATOMS: atom_id res chain seq x y z
N MET A 1 -31.71 39.48 35.74
CA MET A 1 -30.67 39.06 34.78
C MET A 1 -30.74 37.54 34.70
N SER A 2 -31.35 36.99 33.65
CA SER A 2 -31.37 35.53 33.43
C SER A 2 -30.06 35.11 32.77
N LEU A 3 -29.35 34.15 33.37
CA LEU A 3 -28.25 33.47 32.70
C LEU A 3 -28.85 32.55 31.63
N SER A 4 -28.71 32.92 30.36
CA SER A 4 -28.91 32.01 29.25
C SER A 4 -27.75 31.02 29.21
N TYR A 5 -28.02 29.77 29.60
CA TYR A 5 -27.10 28.66 29.41
C TYR A 5 -26.94 28.42 27.91
N VAL A 6 -25.86 28.93 27.32
CA VAL A 6 -25.48 28.64 25.94
C VAL A 6 -24.94 27.21 25.93
N SER A 7 -25.83 26.24 25.67
CA SER A 7 -25.41 24.87 25.34
C SER A 7 -24.66 24.92 24.02
N SER A 8 -23.33 24.85 24.08
CA SER A 8 -22.50 24.66 22.90
C SER A 8 -22.66 23.21 22.44
N GLU A 9 -23.61 22.98 21.52
CA GLU A 9 -23.86 21.69 20.89
C GLU A 9 -22.63 21.27 20.06
N SER A 10 -21.64 20.67 20.71
CA SER A 10 -20.50 20.03 20.03
C SER A 10 -21.03 18.82 19.25
N ARG A 11 -21.40 19.03 17.98
CA ARG A 11 -21.77 17.97 17.04
C ARG A 11 -20.56 17.06 16.79
N ARG A 12 -20.36 16.08 17.67
CA ARG A 12 -19.39 15.01 17.46
C ARG A 12 -19.85 14.17 16.27
N VAL A 13 -19.09 14.23 15.19
CA VAL A 13 -19.29 13.38 14.02
C VAL A 13 -18.72 12.01 14.37
N SER A 14 -19.58 11.04 14.68
CA SER A 14 -19.17 9.64 14.85
C SER A 14 -19.27 8.90 13.52
N PRO A 15 -18.40 7.91 13.24
CA PRO A 15 -18.63 6.98 12.14
C PRO A 15 -20.04 6.39 12.24
N SER A 16 -20.71 6.23 11.10
CA SER A 16 -22.03 5.58 11.05
C SER A 16 -21.95 4.21 11.73
N VAL A 17 -22.83 3.97 12.70
CA VAL A 17 -22.97 2.68 13.41
C VAL A 17 -23.28 1.55 12.43
N HIS A 18 -23.92 1.89 11.32
CA HIS A 18 -24.11 1.05 10.15
C HIS A 18 -22.95 1.34 9.20
N GLY A 19 -21.88 0.54 9.30
CA GLY A 19 -20.65 0.72 8.54
C GLY A 19 -20.93 1.02 7.06
N ASN A 20 -20.19 1.97 6.51
CA ASN A 20 -20.30 2.35 5.11
C ASN A 20 -19.95 1.11 4.27
N LYS A 21 -20.96 0.50 3.64
CA LYS A 21 -20.74 -0.67 2.79
C LYS A 21 -20.00 -0.16 1.55
N PHE A 22 -18.69 -0.37 1.52
CA PHE A 22 -17.93 -0.15 0.30
C PHE A 22 -18.50 -1.05 -0.78
N ASP A 23 -19.17 -0.43 -1.76
CA ASP A 23 -19.69 -1.12 -2.92
C ASP A 23 -18.51 -1.56 -3.80
N THR A 24 -17.94 -2.69 -3.40
CA THR A 24 -16.79 -3.30 -4.07
C THR A 24 -17.22 -3.96 -5.39
N ALA A 25 -18.52 -4.24 -5.57
CA ALA A 25 -19.06 -4.94 -6.73
C ALA A 25 -19.07 -4.06 -7.99
N HIS A 26 -19.36 -2.77 -7.84
CA HIS A 26 -19.36 -1.81 -8.95
C HIS A 26 -18.08 -0.99 -9.09
N ARG A 27 -17.06 -1.28 -8.29
CA ARG A 27 -15.78 -0.58 -8.41
C ARG A 27 -15.12 -0.91 -9.74
N LYS A 28 -14.89 0.11 -10.57
CA LYS A 28 -14.09 -0.01 -11.80
C LYS A 28 -12.76 -0.68 -11.44
N ARG A 29 -12.44 -1.79 -12.10
CA ARG A 29 -11.13 -2.45 -11.91
C ARG A 29 -10.04 -1.41 -12.15
N GLY A 30 -9.18 -1.20 -11.16
CA GLY A 30 -8.01 -0.35 -11.34
C GLY A 30 -7.18 -0.91 -12.49
N ALA A 31 -6.70 -0.05 -13.39
CA ALA A 31 -5.78 -0.48 -14.43
C ALA A 31 -4.54 -1.10 -13.74
N ALA A 32 -4.16 -2.30 -14.16
CA ALA A 32 -3.10 -3.07 -13.50
C ALA A 32 -1.75 -2.35 -13.55
N ASN A 33 -1.52 -1.52 -14.58
CA ASN A 33 -0.30 -0.77 -14.76
C ASN A 33 -0.58 0.63 -15.31
N ILE A 34 -0.95 1.57 -14.43
CA ILE A 34 -1.14 2.98 -14.80
C ILE A 34 0.14 3.65 -15.33
N PHE A 35 1.29 2.99 -15.21
CA PHE A 35 2.59 3.49 -15.64
C PHE A 35 3.09 2.82 -16.93
N GLU A 36 2.29 1.97 -17.59
CA GLU A 36 2.70 1.20 -18.77
C GLU A 36 3.22 2.08 -19.92
N HIS A 37 2.67 3.29 -20.08
CA HIS A 37 3.08 4.25 -21.11
C HIS A 37 3.89 5.42 -20.55
N VAL A 38 4.32 5.35 -19.29
CA VAL A 38 5.13 6.42 -18.71
C VAL A 38 6.58 6.25 -19.17
N ASN A 39 7.05 7.23 -19.93
CA ASN A 39 8.44 7.28 -20.36
C ASN A 39 9.35 7.52 -19.15
N GLN A 40 10.27 6.59 -18.89
CA GLN A 40 11.27 6.65 -17.82
C GLN A 40 12.06 7.97 -17.84
N ASP A 41 12.48 8.43 -19.01
CA ASP A 41 13.27 9.66 -19.16
C ASP A 41 12.46 10.89 -18.76
N ALA A 42 11.17 10.91 -19.09
CA ALA A 42 10.28 12.00 -18.70
C ALA A 42 10.08 12.03 -17.18
N LEU A 43 9.95 10.87 -16.55
CA LEU A 43 9.80 10.73 -15.10
C LEU A 43 11.08 11.11 -14.34
N MET A 44 12.24 10.70 -14.86
CA MET A 44 13.56 11.06 -14.32
C MET A 44 13.81 12.57 -14.38
N LYS A 45 13.54 13.20 -15.53
CA LYS A 45 13.66 14.65 -15.71
C LYS A 45 12.72 15.42 -14.79
N LEU A 46 11.51 14.91 -14.53
CA LEU A 46 10.58 15.51 -13.60
C LEU A 46 11.17 15.57 -12.19
N PHE A 47 11.64 14.44 -11.67
CA PHE A 47 12.18 14.36 -10.30
C PHE A 47 13.47 15.15 -10.12
N GLN A 48 14.33 15.16 -11.14
CA GLN A 48 15.52 16.02 -11.16
C GLN A 48 15.13 17.51 -11.12
N LYS A 49 14.16 17.92 -11.93
CA LYS A 49 13.70 19.33 -11.99
C LYS A 49 13.08 19.78 -10.66
N THR A 50 12.38 18.90 -9.96
CA THR A 50 11.79 19.21 -8.64
C THR A 50 12.78 19.02 -7.47
N GLY A 51 13.97 18.47 -7.70
CA GLY A 51 14.94 18.15 -6.66
C GLY A 51 14.53 17.00 -5.73
N ASP A 52 13.61 16.13 -6.16
CA ASP A 52 13.15 14.98 -5.35
C ASP A 52 14.09 13.78 -5.55
N MET A 53 15.23 13.84 -4.87
CA MET A 53 16.28 12.80 -4.95
C MET A 53 15.77 11.41 -4.54
N LYS A 54 14.85 11.33 -3.58
CA LYS A 54 14.26 10.06 -3.15
C LYS A 54 13.38 9.46 -4.23
N ALA A 55 12.61 10.28 -4.95
CA ALA A 55 11.84 9.80 -6.09
C ALA A 55 12.75 9.38 -7.25
N GLU A 56 13.83 10.12 -7.49
CA GLU A 56 14.84 9.79 -8.50
C GLU A 56 15.48 8.41 -8.25
N GLU A 57 15.96 8.16 -7.03
CA GLU A 57 16.55 6.87 -6.63
C GLU A 57 15.56 5.71 -6.82
N ARG A 58 14.30 5.89 -6.39
CA ARG A 58 13.27 4.84 -6.55
C ARG A 58 13.05 4.49 -8.02
N VAL A 59 13.01 5.48 -8.91
CA VAL A 59 12.85 5.22 -10.34
C VAL A 59 14.04 4.43 -10.87
N ARG A 60 15.27 4.84 -10.55
CA ARG A 60 16.47 4.08 -10.95
C ARG A 60 16.42 2.64 -10.47
N SER A 61 16.04 2.40 -9.21
CA SER A 61 15.92 1.04 -8.67
C SER A 61 14.87 0.23 -9.44
N ILE A 62 13.68 0.77 -9.70
CA ILE A 62 12.61 0.06 -10.41
C ILE A 62 13.05 -0.35 -11.83
N PHE A 63 13.67 0.57 -12.57
CA PHE A 63 14.06 0.31 -13.96
C PHE A 63 15.37 -0.48 -14.10
N CYS A 64 16.30 -0.39 -13.14
CA CYS A 64 17.51 -1.25 -13.13
C CYS A 64 17.14 -2.74 -13.06
N PHE A 65 16.15 -3.12 -12.25
CA PHE A 65 15.72 -4.53 -12.16
C PHE A 65 15.16 -5.05 -13.50
N THR A 66 14.52 -4.20 -14.30
CA THR A 66 13.90 -4.62 -15.56
C THR A 66 14.88 -4.89 -16.70
N GLN A 67 16.17 -4.52 -16.54
CA GLN A 67 17.17 -4.70 -17.60
C GLN A 67 17.88 -6.06 -17.57
N ASP A 68 17.85 -6.77 -16.44
CA ASP A 68 18.37 -8.15 -16.35
C ASP A 68 17.22 -9.12 -15.99
N PRO A 69 16.75 -9.93 -16.96
CA PRO A 69 15.69 -10.91 -16.71
C PRO A 69 16.09 -11.95 -15.65
N ASP A 70 17.38 -12.26 -15.49
CA ASP A 70 17.87 -13.24 -14.52
C ASP A 70 17.88 -12.69 -13.10
N GLU A 71 18.19 -11.41 -12.92
CA GLU A 71 18.03 -10.73 -11.63
C GLU A 71 16.57 -10.60 -11.23
N THR A 72 15.69 -10.25 -12.18
CA THR A 72 14.25 -10.21 -11.93
C THR A 72 13.72 -11.59 -11.52
N ALA A 73 14.09 -12.65 -12.24
CA ALA A 73 13.69 -14.02 -11.90
C ALA A 73 14.16 -14.41 -10.48
N ARG A 74 15.42 -14.09 -10.13
CA ARG A 74 15.97 -14.32 -8.79
C ARG A 74 15.20 -13.56 -7.70
N ALA A 75 14.90 -12.28 -7.92
CA ALA A 75 14.14 -11.46 -6.99
C ALA A 75 12.72 -11.99 -6.77
N LEU A 76 12.04 -12.43 -7.85
CA LEU A 76 10.71 -13.02 -7.78
C LEU A 76 10.72 -14.37 -7.03
N MET A 77 11.75 -15.19 -7.24
CA MET A 77 11.92 -16.45 -6.52
C MET A 77 12.16 -16.22 -5.02
N ALA A 78 12.99 -15.24 -4.65
CA ALA A 78 13.21 -14.84 -3.26
C ALA A 78 11.91 -14.33 -2.60
N LEU A 79 11.12 -13.53 -3.32
CA LEU A 79 9.82 -13.05 -2.84
C LEU A 79 8.83 -14.21 -2.61
N LYS A 80 8.77 -15.17 -3.55
CA LYS A 80 7.93 -16.37 -3.44
C LYS A 80 8.32 -17.21 -2.23
N GLN A 81 9.61 -17.38 -1.99
CA GLN A 81 10.11 -18.12 -0.83
C GLN A 81 9.73 -17.41 0.47
N ARG A 82 9.99 -16.10 0.59
CA ARG A 82 9.65 -15.30 1.76
C ARG A 82 8.16 -15.37 2.11
N LYS A 83 7.27 -15.39 1.11
CA LYS A 83 5.82 -15.55 1.32
C LYS A 83 5.49 -16.91 1.94
N LYS A 84 6.12 -17.99 1.46
CA LYS A 84 5.95 -19.34 2.04
C LYS A 84 6.45 -19.40 3.47
N ASP A 85 7.63 -18.86 3.73
CA ASP A 85 8.24 -18.89 5.07
C ASP A 85 7.36 -18.14 6.08
N LYS A 86 6.85 -16.97 5.70
CA LYS A 86 5.94 -16.19 6.54
C LYS A 86 4.64 -16.94 6.82
N PHE A 87 4.11 -17.67 5.83
CA PHE A 87 2.94 -18.51 6.03
C PHE A 87 3.23 -19.65 7.02
N LEU A 88 4.36 -20.34 6.87
CA LEU A 88 4.78 -21.41 7.78
C LEU A 88 4.98 -20.89 9.22
N GLN A 89 5.55 -19.70 9.39
CA GLN A 89 5.68 -19.07 10.70
C GLN A 89 4.32 -18.82 11.36
N ILE A 90 3.35 -18.30 10.61
CA ILE A 90 1.98 -18.05 11.11
C ILE A 90 1.32 -19.38 11.51
N VAL A 91 1.39 -20.40 10.66
CA VAL A 91 0.82 -21.72 10.96
C VAL A 91 1.49 -22.36 12.19
N GLY A 92 2.81 -22.25 12.30
CA GLY A 92 3.57 -22.73 13.46
C GLY A 92 3.12 -22.05 14.76
N LEU A 93 2.98 -20.73 14.73
CA LEU A 93 2.49 -19.93 15.84
C LEU A 93 1.07 -20.35 16.27
N VAL A 94 0.16 -20.47 15.31
CA VAL A 94 -1.24 -20.90 15.57
C VAL A 94 -1.27 -22.30 16.21
N ARG A 95 -0.44 -23.24 15.73
CA ARG A 95 -0.34 -24.58 16.30
C ARG A 95 0.18 -24.56 17.75
N GLN A 96 1.16 -23.71 18.05
CA GLN A 96 1.65 -23.54 19.43
C GLN A 96 0.56 -22.97 20.34
N PHE A 97 -0.17 -21.95 19.89
CA PHE A 97 -1.29 -21.38 20.65
C PHE A 97 -2.41 -22.40 20.92
N LEU A 98 -2.74 -23.26 19.96
CA LEU A 98 -3.78 -24.29 20.12
C LEU A 98 -3.35 -25.46 21.03
N LYS A 99 -2.06 -25.74 21.14
CA LYS A 99 -1.53 -26.79 22.05
C LYS A 99 -1.45 -26.34 23.52
N LEU A 100 -1.46 -25.03 23.77
CA LEU A 100 -1.39 -24.44 25.11
C LEU A 100 -2.78 -24.18 25.72
N ARG A 101 -3.85 -24.64 25.07
CA ARG A 101 -5.24 -24.48 25.49
C ARG A 101 -5.86 -25.85 25.75
#